data_AF-A0A2H0KLA4-F1
#
_entry.id   AF-A0A2H0KLA4-F1
#
_cell.length_a   1.000
_cell.length_b   1.000
_cell.length_c   1.000
_cell.angle_alpha   90.00
_cell.angle_beta   90.00
_cell.angle_gamma   90.00
#
_symmetry.space_group_name_H-M   'P 1'
#
loop_
_entity.id
_entity.type
_entity.pdbx_description
1 polymer ?
#
loop_
_entity_poly.entity_id
_entity_poly.type
_entity_poly.pdbx_seq_one_letter_code
_entity_poly.pdbx_strand_id
1 'polypeptide(L)'
;RDIDAVRELSSEVSILPRIHGSALFSRGDTQVLTIVTLGAPSLEQLIESPEGEESKRYIHHYNMPPYSVGETGRFGFSSRREIGHGALAEKALEPVLPSQKDFPYTIRVVSEVLSSNGSTSQASTCASTLALMDAGVPIKALVAGIAMGIVCKTDDDFVVLTDILGVEDFSGEMDFKIAGTETGVTAIQLDVKNMGLTTPMMHEAITRATAARMKILANMKAAIATPRVSVSQFAPKVVVITPPPDKIGEIIGPGGKNIRALIAQTNTDINVGDDGRVTISGIDKANVEMAAKMIENMTREIQAGEIFEGEVKRIAPFGAFVECIPGKDGLVHVSKMGRGFVKDPAEVVSVGQKVKVKVMEIDNMGRINLQMFGEDGKEPQAGATPPPPRYEQRPRPSYSNRPGGPARGGRPQYNRSDRNNRPPMGNNREDDFLKELMS
;
A
#
# COMPACT_ATOMS: atom_id res chain seq x y z
N ARG A 1 39.35 23.61 -17.04
CA ARG A 1 39.07 22.16 -17.08
C ARG A 1 38.84 21.79 -18.53
N ASP A 2 39.12 20.55 -18.93
CA ASP A 2 38.69 20.08 -20.25
C ASP A 2 37.15 20.12 -20.34
N ILE A 3 36.63 20.29 -21.55
CA ILE A 3 35.19 20.55 -21.81
C ILE A 3 34.28 19.36 -21.47
N ASP A 4 34.85 18.16 -21.31
CA ASP A 4 34.18 16.90 -21.00
C ASP A 4 34.45 16.42 -19.55
N ALA A 5 35.24 17.17 -18.80
CA ALA A 5 35.63 16.81 -17.44
C ALA A 5 34.57 17.21 -16.40
N VAL A 6 34.07 16.22 -15.66
CA VAL A 6 33.28 16.43 -14.44
C VAL A 6 34.22 16.88 -13.32
N ARG A 7 33.77 17.80 -12.45
CA ARG A 7 34.53 18.21 -11.25
C ARG A 7 34.75 17.04 -10.30
N GLU A 8 35.62 17.23 -9.32
CA GLU A 8 35.86 16.26 -8.26
C GLU A 8 34.57 15.89 -7.54
N LEU A 9 34.34 14.58 -7.36
CA LEU A 9 33.11 14.02 -6.80
C LEU A 9 33.38 13.39 -5.44
N SER A 10 32.57 13.73 -4.45
CA SER A 10 32.49 13.03 -3.17
C SER A 10 31.03 12.71 -2.83
N SER A 11 30.79 11.48 -2.38
CA SER A 11 29.48 10.99 -1.96
C SER A 11 29.62 10.31 -0.60
N GLU A 12 28.85 10.78 0.37
CA GLU A 12 28.84 10.24 1.74
C GLU A 12 27.39 10.02 2.19
N VAL A 13 27.14 8.99 3.01
CA VAL A 13 25.82 8.63 3.55
C VAL A 13 25.88 8.48 5.08
N SER A 14 24.72 8.51 5.76
CA SER A 14 24.63 8.34 7.23
C SER A 14 25.43 9.35 8.06
N ILE A 15 25.42 10.61 7.64
CA ILE A 15 26.22 11.69 8.25
C ILE A 15 25.56 12.21 9.53
N LEU A 16 24.23 12.16 9.59
CA LEU A 16 23.45 12.64 10.73
C LEU A 16 22.91 11.46 11.56
N PRO A 17 23.06 11.47 12.90
CA PRO A 17 22.89 10.26 13.73
C PRO A 17 21.44 9.83 13.97
N ARG A 18 20.46 10.74 13.88
CA ARG A 18 19.07 10.48 14.30
C ARG A 18 18.04 10.48 13.19
N ILE A 19 18.40 10.97 12.02
CA ILE A 19 17.47 11.06 10.89
C ILE A 19 17.25 9.69 10.25
N HIS A 20 16.25 9.56 9.37
CA HIS A 20 15.97 8.26 8.77
C HIS A 20 16.98 7.89 7.68
N GLY A 21 17.45 8.87 6.89
CA GLY A 21 18.60 8.72 5.99
C GLY A 21 19.21 10.06 5.61
N SER A 22 20.54 10.11 5.45
CA SER A 22 21.28 11.31 5.01
C SER A 22 22.22 10.99 3.88
N ALA A 23 22.50 12.01 3.07
CA ALA A 23 23.68 12.01 2.25
C ALA A 23 24.24 13.41 2.05
N LEU A 24 25.56 13.50 1.91
CA LEU A 24 26.26 14.70 1.43
C LEU A 24 26.86 14.37 0.08
N PHE A 25 26.45 15.12 -0.91
CA PHE A 25 27.01 15.03 -2.25
C PHE A 25 27.78 16.32 -2.54
N SER A 26 29.04 16.17 -2.93
CA SER A 26 29.91 17.28 -3.32
C SER A 26 30.40 17.07 -4.76
N ARG A 27 30.33 18.14 -5.56
CA ARG A 27 30.84 18.19 -6.94
C ARG A 27 31.57 19.52 -7.15
N GLY A 28 32.90 19.48 -7.04
CA GLY A 28 33.70 20.69 -6.85
C GLY A 28 33.17 21.51 -5.67
N ASP A 29 32.97 22.82 -5.85
CA ASP A 29 32.45 23.68 -4.78
C ASP A 29 30.92 23.64 -4.64
N THR A 30 30.20 22.78 -5.38
CA THR A 30 28.77 22.56 -5.15
C THR A 30 28.59 21.44 -4.14
N GLN A 31 27.97 21.73 -3.00
CA GLN A 31 27.76 20.78 -1.93
C GLN A 31 26.30 20.82 -1.44
N VAL A 32 25.66 19.67 -1.39
CA VAL A 32 24.27 19.51 -0.94
C VAL A 32 24.16 18.40 0.10
N LEU A 33 23.61 18.75 1.26
CA LEU A 33 23.23 17.82 2.30
C LEU A 33 21.74 17.51 2.15
N THR A 34 21.39 16.25 1.92
CA THR A 34 20.01 15.81 1.87
C THR A 34 19.64 14.96 3.07
N ILE A 35 18.45 15.22 3.59
CA ILE A 35 17.84 14.55 4.74
C ILE A 35 16.52 13.92 4.28
N VAL A 36 16.33 12.64 4.60
CA VAL A 36 15.08 11.92 4.37
C VAL A 36 14.39 11.66 5.71
N THR A 37 13.10 11.96 5.73
CA THR A 37 12.18 11.65 6.82
C THR A 37 11.03 10.81 6.27
N LEU A 38 10.66 9.79 7.04
CA LEU A 38 9.59 8.84 6.72
C LEU A 38 8.46 9.06 7.71
N GLY A 39 7.25 9.23 7.20
CA GLY A 39 6.05 9.43 7.98
C GLY A 39 5.00 8.37 7.70
N ALA A 40 3.99 8.30 8.57
CA ALA A 40 2.79 7.53 8.30
C ALA A 40 2.08 8.07 7.03
N PRO A 41 1.35 7.24 6.27
CA PRO A 41 0.52 7.67 5.14
C PRO A 41 -0.49 8.77 5.45
N SER A 42 -0.88 8.97 6.72
CA SER A 42 -1.72 10.10 7.15
C SER A 42 -1.03 11.47 7.01
N LEU A 43 0.29 11.50 6.86
CA LEU A 43 1.09 12.72 6.75
C LEU A 43 1.39 13.13 5.29
N GLU A 44 0.73 12.51 4.32
CA GLU A 44 0.77 12.99 2.94
C GLU A 44 0.28 14.44 2.85
N GLN A 45 0.83 15.21 1.91
CA GLN A 45 0.47 16.61 1.73
C GLN A 45 -0.76 16.71 0.83
N LEU A 46 -1.88 17.15 1.38
CA LEU A 46 -3.05 17.52 0.59
C LEU A 46 -2.77 18.84 -0.15
N ILE A 47 -2.99 18.84 -1.46
CA ILE A 47 -2.88 20.00 -2.33
C ILE A 47 -4.26 20.27 -2.92
N GLU A 48 -4.84 21.39 -2.50
CA GLU A 48 -6.10 21.91 -3.05
C GLU A 48 -5.76 22.94 -4.14
N SER A 49 -6.08 22.60 -5.38
CA SER A 49 -5.83 23.44 -6.54
C SER A 49 -7.12 23.69 -7.33
N PRO A 50 -7.13 24.64 -8.28
CA PRO A 50 -8.27 24.79 -9.18
C PRO A 50 -8.62 23.53 -9.99
N GLU A 51 -7.69 22.59 -10.14
CA GLU A 51 -7.87 21.33 -10.86
C GLU A 51 -8.46 20.21 -9.97
N GLY A 52 -8.52 20.44 -8.65
CA GLY A 52 -9.05 19.49 -7.67
C GLY A 52 -8.12 19.28 -6.48
N GLU A 53 -8.42 18.23 -5.73
CA GLU A 53 -7.65 17.80 -4.56
C GLU A 53 -6.73 16.64 -4.95
N GLU A 54 -5.44 16.77 -4.67
CA GLU A 54 -4.46 15.70 -4.83
C GLU A 54 -3.69 15.47 -3.52
N SER A 55 -3.29 14.22 -3.27
CA SER A 55 -2.44 13.87 -2.14
C SER A 55 -1.02 13.58 -2.62
N LYS A 56 -0.05 14.29 -2.04
CA LYS A 56 1.35 14.18 -2.39
C LYS A 56 2.12 13.38 -1.33
N ARG A 57 2.49 12.16 -1.72
CA ARG A 57 3.25 11.22 -0.89
C ARG A 57 4.75 11.49 -0.84
N TYR A 58 5.31 11.93 -1.96
CA TYR A 58 6.73 12.26 -2.07
C TYR A 58 6.89 13.77 -2.14
N ILE A 59 7.53 14.33 -1.12
CA ILE A 59 7.63 15.78 -0.93
C ILE A 59 9.11 16.15 -0.95
N HIS A 60 9.55 16.88 -1.98
CA HIS A 60 10.93 17.37 -2.07
C HIS A 60 10.99 18.86 -1.78
N HIS A 61 11.65 19.22 -0.67
CA HIS A 61 11.97 20.60 -0.34
C HIS A 61 13.43 20.88 -0.66
N TYR A 62 13.67 22.03 -1.26
CA TYR A 62 14.99 22.50 -1.62
C TYR A 62 15.19 23.87 -0.96
N ASN A 63 16.30 24.02 -0.25
CA ASN A 63 16.68 25.25 0.44
C ASN A 63 18.08 25.67 0.00
N MET A 64 18.22 26.95 -0.36
CA MET A 64 19.48 27.55 -0.76
C MET A 64 19.74 28.80 0.09
N PRO A 65 20.31 28.61 1.30
CA PRO A 65 20.56 29.72 2.19
C PRO A 65 21.63 30.67 1.64
N PRO A 66 21.62 31.97 2.02
CA PRO A 66 22.57 32.96 1.48
C PRO A 66 24.05 32.61 1.68
N TYR A 67 24.38 31.92 2.78
CA TYR A 67 25.76 31.50 3.04
C TYR A 67 26.29 30.51 2.01
N SER A 68 25.42 29.80 1.27
CA SER A 68 25.83 28.84 0.24
C SER A 68 26.59 29.48 -0.93
N VAL A 69 26.45 30.80 -1.10
CA VAL A 69 27.19 31.60 -2.08
C VAL A 69 28.13 32.61 -1.41
N GLY A 70 28.32 32.51 -0.08
CA GLY A 70 29.16 33.43 0.69
C GLY A 70 28.52 34.80 0.95
N GLU A 71 27.20 34.92 0.84
CA GLU A 71 26.48 36.19 1.01
C GLU A 71 25.63 36.22 2.29
N THR A 72 25.26 37.42 2.72
CA THR A 72 24.18 37.64 3.71
C THR A 72 22.87 37.91 2.98
N GLY A 73 21.74 37.43 3.50
CA GLY A 73 20.45 37.66 2.86
C GLY A 73 19.25 37.31 3.71
N ARG A 74 18.07 37.44 3.12
CA ARG A 74 16.81 37.08 3.76
C ARG A 74 16.77 35.56 3.99
N PHE A 75 16.40 35.16 5.19
CA PHE A 75 16.24 33.76 5.58
C PHE A 75 14.78 33.48 5.93
N GLY A 76 14.26 32.30 5.58
CA GLY A 76 12.94 31.82 6.00
C GLY A 76 12.03 31.36 4.86
N PHE A 77 11.60 32.27 4.00
CA PHE A 77 10.66 31.94 2.92
C PHE A 77 11.38 31.40 1.68
N SER A 78 10.87 30.30 1.12
CA SER A 78 11.38 29.75 -0.14
C SER A 78 11.03 30.64 -1.31
N SER A 79 12.04 30.97 -2.10
CA SER A 79 11.94 31.68 -3.37
C SER A 79 11.34 30.80 -4.47
N ARG A 80 10.88 31.44 -5.56
CA ARG A 80 10.40 30.71 -6.75
C ARG A 80 11.46 29.77 -7.34
N ARG A 81 12.73 30.18 -7.30
CA ARG A 81 13.86 29.37 -7.80
C ARG A 81 14.06 28.12 -6.95
N GLU A 82 13.99 28.26 -5.64
CA GLU A 82 14.09 27.12 -4.71
C GLU A 82 12.96 26.11 -4.93
N ILE A 83 11.72 26.60 -5.07
CA ILE A 83 10.56 25.76 -5.40
C ILE A 83 10.76 25.04 -6.75
N GLY A 84 11.22 25.77 -7.78
CA GLY A 84 11.48 25.20 -9.11
C GLY A 84 12.59 24.14 -9.12
N HIS A 85 13.68 24.38 -8.37
CA HIS A 85 14.77 23.41 -8.23
C HIS A 85 14.33 22.16 -7.46
N GLY A 86 13.55 22.33 -6.39
CA GLY A 86 12.95 21.23 -5.65
C GLY A 86 12.04 20.39 -6.55
N ALA A 87 11.13 21.03 -7.28
CA ALA A 87 10.25 20.35 -8.23
C ALA A 87 11.00 19.60 -9.34
N LEU A 88 12.12 20.13 -9.84
CA LEU A 88 12.95 19.43 -10.83
C LEU A 88 13.58 18.16 -10.24
N ALA A 89 14.17 18.25 -9.04
CA ALA A 89 14.75 17.10 -8.36
C ALA A 89 13.67 16.07 -7.99
N GLU A 90 12.47 16.54 -7.67
CA GLU A 90 11.32 15.70 -7.37
C GLU A 90 10.89 14.87 -8.58
N LYS A 91 10.63 15.54 -9.71
CA LYS A 91 10.26 14.89 -10.99
C LYS A 91 11.34 13.93 -11.48
N ALA A 92 12.61 14.22 -11.20
CA ALA A 92 13.72 13.32 -11.55
C ALA A 92 13.67 11.99 -10.78
N LEU A 93 13.11 11.97 -9.57
CA LEU A 93 13.11 10.80 -8.68
C LEU A 93 11.78 10.04 -8.69
N GLU A 94 10.67 10.72 -8.96
CA GLU A 94 9.34 10.12 -9.02
C GLU A 94 9.26 8.80 -9.82
N PRO A 95 9.87 8.65 -11.01
CA PRO A 95 9.79 7.41 -11.79
C PRO A 95 10.42 6.19 -11.11
N VAL A 96 11.40 6.40 -10.23
CA VAL A 96 12.14 5.32 -9.55
C VAL A 96 11.60 5.02 -8.15
N LEU A 97 10.64 5.79 -7.65
CA LEU A 97 10.06 5.55 -6.33
C LEU A 97 9.25 4.24 -6.30
N PRO A 98 9.22 3.55 -5.14
CA PRO A 98 8.37 2.40 -4.95
C PRO A 98 6.90 2.80 -4.87
N SER A 99 6.03 1.86 -5.22
CA SER A 99 4.59 2.03 -5.05
C SER A 99 4.21 2.18 -3.56
N GLN A 100 3.04 2.76 -3.28
CA GLN A 100 2.53 2.86 -1.90
C GLN A 100 2.30 1.48 -1.28
N LYS A 101 2.00 0.46 -2.11
CA LYS A 101 1.82 -0.92 -1.66
C LYS A 101 3.12 -1.55 -1.15
N ASP A 102 4.23 -1.32 -1.87
CA ASP A 102 5.52 -1.91 -1.54
C ASP A 102 6.22 -1.14 -0.41
N PHE A 103 5.95 0.16 -0.30
CA PHE A 103 6.54 1.03 0.70
C PHE A 103 5.51 2.03 1.25
N PRO A 104 4.71 1.66 2.26
CA PRO A 104 3.57 2.45 2.73
C PRO A 104 4.02 3.58 3.67
N TYR A 105 4.79 4.51 3.14
CA TYR A 105 5.36 5.65 3.85
C TYR A 105 5.17 6.93 3.06
N THR A 106 4.87 8.02 3.76
CA THR A 106 5.09 9.36 3.23
C THR A 106 6.57 9.67 3.32
N ILE A 107 7.15 10.21 2.25
CA ILE A 107 8.58 10.45 2.13
C ILE A 107 8.79 11.95 1.98
N ARG A 108 9.40 12.57 2.98
CA ARG A 108 9.83 13.97 2.91
C ARG A 108 11.34 14.00 2.74
N VAL A 109 11.78 14.70 1.70
CA VAL A 109 13.18 14.93 1.39
C VAL A 109 13.46 16.41 1.51
N VAL A 110 14.53 16.78 2.21
CA VAL A 110 14.98 18.16 2.32
C VAL A 110 16.42 18.24 1.85
N SER A 111 16.67 18.96 0.77
CA SER A 111 18.01 19.26 0.25
C SER A 111 18.45 20.65 0.71
N GLU A 112 19.45 20.69 1.58
CA GLU A 112 20.11 21.90 2.06
C GLU A 112 21.38 22.14 1.26
N VAL A 113 21.42 23.22 0.49
CA VAL A 113 22.63 23.60 -0.25
C VAL A 113 23.62 24.26 0.70
N LEU A 114 24.76 23.62 0.92
CA LEU A 114 25.81 24.13 1.80
C LEU A 114 26.79 25.04 1.06
N SER A 115 27.03 24.75 -0.22
CA SER A 115 27.88 25.55 -1.10
C SER A 115 27.40 25.42 -2.55
N SER A 116 27.50 26.49 -3.33
CA SER A 116 26.97 26.57 -4.69
C SER A 116 27.95 27.22 -5.66
N ASN A 117 28.47 26.44 -6.60
CA ASN A 117 29.22 26.96 -7.75
C ASN A 117 28.85 26.20 -9.05
N GLY A 118 27.61 25.76 -9.19
CA GLY A 118 27.11 25.12 -10.40
C GLY A 118 26.07 24.04 -10.11
N SER A 119 24.91 24.19 -10.73
CA SER A 119 23.77 23.27 -10.73
C SER A 119 23.55 22.46 -9.43
N THR A 120 23.22 23.20 -8.38
CA THR A 120 22.80 22.65 -7.09
C THR A 120 21.56 21.77 -7.21
N SER A 121 20.65 22.04 -8.15
CA SER A 121 19.47 21.19 -8.38
C SER A 121 19.84 19.76 -8.78
N GLN A 122 20.85 19.59 -9.63
CA GLN A 122 21.34 18.27 -10.03
C GLN A 122 22.13 17.59 -8.91
N ALA A 123 22.87 18.36 -8.11
CA ALA A 123 23.50 17.85 -6.89
C ALA A 123 22.44 17.38 -5.88
N SER A 124 21.32 18.09 -5.74
CA SER A 124 20.19 17.68 -4.90
C SER A 124 19.57 16.38 -5.37
N THR A 125 19.42 16.14 -6.68
CA THR A 125 18.97 14.84 -7.19
C THR A 125 19.92 13.72 -6.79
N CYS A 126 21.24 13.94 -6.90
CA CYS A 126 22.24 12.94 -6.52
C CYS A 126 22.21 12.65 -5.01
N ALA A 127 22.26 13.70 -4.18
CA ALA A 127 22.17 13.59 -2.72
C ALA A 127 20.86 12.95 -2.26
N SER A 128 19.74 13.30 -2.87
CA SER A 128 18.43 12.71 -2.54
C SER A 128 18.38 11.23 -2.87
N THR A 129 18.93 10.80 -4.01
CA THR A 129 19.03 9.38 -4.34
C THR A 129 19.77 8.61 -3.25
N LEU A 130 20.96 9.10 -2.87
CA LEU A 130 21.79 8.49 -1.83
C LEU A 130 21.04 8.45 -0.48
N ALA A 131 20.42 9.55 -0.08
CA ALA A 131 19.70 9.66 1.19
C ALA A 131 18.44 8.77 1.24
N LEU A 132 17.74 8.58 0.11
CA LEU A 132 16.61 7.65 0.00
C LEU A 132 17.07 6.20 0.19
N MET A 133 18.18 5.82 -0.45
CA MET A 133 18.77 4.50 -0.27
C MET A 133 19.26 4.27 1.16
N ASP A 134 19.88 5.30 1.76
CA ASP A 134 20.31 5.28 3.16
C ASP A 134 19.13 5.13 4.12
N ALA A 135 17.98 5.74 3.81
CA ALA A 135 16.75 5.60 4.57
C ALA A 135 16.06 4.23 4.43
N GLY A 136 16.56 3.36 3.55
CA GLY A 136 15.97 2.06 3.24
C GLY A 136 14.74 2.16 2.32
N VAL A 137 14.61 3.24 1.56
CA VAL A 137 13.56 3.35 0.52
C VAL A 137 13.97 2.45 -0.65
N PRO A 138 13.16 1.45 -1.04
CA PRO A 138 13.48 0.53 -2.13
C PRO A 138 13.25 1.19 -3.49
N ILE A 139 14.09 2.17 -3.85
CA ILE A 139 14.07 2.79 -5.17
C ILE A 139 14.52 1.79 -6.24
N LYS A 140 13.92 1.87 -7.43
CA LYS A 140 14.15 0.91 -8.53
C LYS A 140 15.57 1.01 -9.11
N ALA A 141 16.16 2.21 -9.10
CA ALA A 141 17.50 2.47 -9.62
C ALA A 141 18.07 3.78 -9.05
N LEU A 142 19.40 3.90 -9.04
CA LEU A 142 20.11 5.16 -8.76
C LEU A 142 19.80 6.19 -9.85
N VAL A 143 19.54 7.43 -9.45
CA VAL A 143 19.37 8.58 -10.36
C VAL A 143 20.47 9.60 -10.10
N ALA A 144 21.19 9.98 -11.14
CA ALA A 144 22.16 11.07 -11.09
C ALA A 144 21.77 12.19 -12.04
N GLY A 145 22.18 13.40 -11.69
CA GLY A 145 21.92 14.61 -12.45
C GLY A 145 23.21 15.31 -12.90
N ILE A 146 23.20 15.87 -14.09
CA ILE A 146 24.30 16.69 -14.62
C ILE A 146 23.75 17.94 -15.30
N ALA A 147 24.51 19.02 -15.25
CA ALA A 147 24.23 20.24 -16.01
C ALA A 147 25.27 20.40 -17.12
N MET A 148 24.77 20.74 -18.29
CA MET A 148 25.53 20.94 -19.51
C MET A 148 25.28 22.36 -19.99
N GLY A 149 26.28 22.93 -20.66
CA GLY A 149 26.14 24.22 -21.32
C GLY A 149 26.54 24.13 -22.78
N ILE A 150 26.09 25.10 -23.56
CA ILE A 150 26.61 25.34 -24.91
C ILE A 150 27.11 26.77 -25.01
N VAL A 151 28.25 26.91 -25.65
CA VAL A 151 28.75 28.19 -26.16
C VAL A 151 28.84 28.04 -27.67
N CYS A 152 28.25 28.97 -28.42
CA CYS A 152 28.30 28.93 -29.88
C CYS A 152 28.68 30.29 -30.47
N LYS A 153 29.35 30.25 -31.61
CA LYS A 153 29.60 31.44 -32.45
C LYS A 153 28.60 31.49 -33.61
N THR A 154 28.23 30.33 -34.12
CA THR A 154 27.17 30.10 -35.12
C THR A 154 26.49 28.76 -34.82
N ASP A 155 25.40 28.44 -35.52
CA ASP A 155 24.68 27.17 -35.37
C ASP A 155 25.53 25.92 -35.69
N ASP A 156 26.60 26.09 -36.47
CA ASP A 156 27.51 25.02 -36.87
C ASP A 156 28.83 25.01 -36.07
N ASP A 157 29.16 26.12 -35.37
CA ASP A 157 30.38 26.28 -34.58
C ASP A 157 30.03 26.45 -33.10
N PHE A 158 29.93 25.30 -32.42
CA PHE A 158 29.52 25.22 -31.01
C PHE A 158 30.40 24.28 -30.20
N VAL A 159 30.42 24.53 -28.89
CA VAL A 159 31.13 23.73 -27.90
C VAL A 159 30.17 23.37 -26.77
N VAL A 160 30.05 22.07 -26.49
CA VAL A 160 29.29 21.56 -25.34
C VAL A 160 30.21 21.45 -24.12
N LEU A 161 29.82 22.14 -23.05
CA LEU A 161 30.49 22.13 -21.75
C LEU A 161 29.81 21.13 -20.81
N THR A 162 30.61 20.31 -20.14
CA THR A 162 30.16 19.34 -19.14
C THR A 162 30.35 19.89 -17.74
N ASP A 163 29.34 19.71 -16.89
CA ASP A 163 29.39 20.10 -15.48
C ASP A 163 29.72 21.60 -15.29
N ILE A 164 28.81 22.42 -15.80
CA ILE A 164 28.99 23.87 -15.88
C ILE A 164 29.02 24.54 -14.49
N LEU A 165 29.87 25.56 -14.38
CA LEU A 165 29.95 26.52 -13.29
C LEU A 165 28.90 27.62 -13.45
N GLY A 166 28.64 28.39 -12.39
CA GLY A 166 27.73 29.54 -12.46
C GLY A 166 28.16 30.59 -13.49
N VAL A 167 29.47 30.79 -13.69
CA VAL A 167 29.99 31.72 -14.71
C VAL A 167 29.81 31.19 -16.13
N GLU A 168 29.93 29.87 -16.32
CA GLU A 168 29.75 29.20 -17.61
C GLU A 168 28.27 29.17 -18.01
N ASP A 169 27.36 28.97 -17.04
CA ASP A 169 25.92 29.16 -17.22
C ASP A 169 25.60 30.60 -17.61
N PHE A 170 26.06 31.59 -16.83
CA PHE A 170 25.80 33.00 -17.10
C PHE A 170 26.24 33.42 -18.51
N SER A 171 27.44 33.01 -18.91
CA SER A 171 28.06 33.38 -20.20
C SER A 171 27.66 32.49 -21.36
N GLY A 172 27.04 31.34 -21.09
CA GLY A 172 26.63 30.36 -22.09
C GLY A 172 25.27 30.67 -22.70
N GLU A 173 25.03 30.06 -23.86
CA GLU A 173 23.82 30.21 -24.68
C GLU A 173 22.70 29.24 -24.27
N MET A 174 23.04 28.24 -23.46
CA MET A 174 22.12 27.20 -23.01
C MET A 174 22.52 26.65 -21.65
N ASP A 175 21.54 26.41 -20.78
CA ASP A 175 21.64 25.57 -19.58
C ASP A 175 20.73 24.35 -19.75
N PHE A 176 21.35 23.17 -19.89
CA PHE A 176 20.66 21.90 -20.08
C PHE A 176 20.93 20.98 -18.90
N LYS A 177 19.91 20.77 -18.08
CA LYS A 177 19.95 19.87 -16.92
C LYS A 177 19.28 18.56 -17.26
N ILE A 178 19.97 17.46 -17.00
CA ILE A 178 19.47 16.13 -17.32
C ILE A 178 19.77 15.17 -16.18
N ALA A 179 18.71 14.51 -15.72
CA ALA A 179 18.75 13.50 -14.68
C ALA A 179 18.27 12.16 -15.22
N GLY A 180 18.82 11.08 -14.68
CA GLY A 180 18.44 9.74 -15.11
C GLY A 180 19.21 8.63 -14.43
N THR A 181 18.84 7.41 -14.79
CA THR A 181 19.46 6.16 -14.37
C THR A 181 20.53 5.73 -15.38
N GLU A 182 21.11 4.55 -15.16
CA GLU A 182 21.96 3.86 -16.14
C GLU A 182 21.18 3.51 -17.43
N THR A 183 19.86 3.31 -17.34
CA THR A 183 19.02 2.79 -18.43
C THR A 183 18.24 3.87 -19.17
N GLY A 184 18.09 5.06 -18.61
CA GLY A 184 17.24 6.08 -19.21
C GLY A 184 17.26 7.42 -18.50
N VAL A 185 16.57 8.39 -19.10
CA VAL A 185 16.42 9.75 -18.58
C VAL A 185 15.11 9.83 -17.80
N THR A 186 15.13 10.45 -16.63
CA THR A 186 13.94 10.66 -15.78
C THR A 186 13.43 12.09 -15.83
N ALA A 187 14.32 13.07 -15.98
CA ALA A 187 13.93 14.47 -16.13
C ALA A 187 14.90 15.23 -17.01
N ILE A 188 14.36 16.21 -17.73
CA ILE A 188 15.10 17.19 -18.53
C ILE A 188 14.55 18.57 -18.18
N GLN A 189 15.44 19.52 -17.97
CA GLN A 189 15.13 20.95 -17.99
C GLN A 189 16.09 21.63 -18.94
N LEU A 190 15.56 22.51 -19.78
CA LEU A 190 16.32 23.21 -20.79
C LEU A 190 15.92 24.69 -20.76
N ASP A 191 16.91 25.56 -20.57
CA ASP A 191 16.80 27.00 -20.75
C ASP A 191 17.75 27.43 -21.86
N VAL A 192 17.21 28.09 -22.89
CA VAL A 192 17.94 28.52 -24.09
C VAL A 192 17.90 30.04 -24.17
N LYS A 193 19.05 30.67 -24.42
CA LYS A 193 19.19 32.13 -24.57
C LYS A 193 19.39 32.57 -26.02
N ASN A 194 19.73 31.64 -26.91
CA ASN A 194 19.85 31.89 -28.35
C ASN A 194 18.52 31.62 -29.09
N MET A 195 18.54 31.69 -30.43
CA MET A 195 17.36 31.49 -31.28
C MET A 195 16.85 30.04 -31.34
N GLY A 196 17.54 29.09 -30.70
CA GLY A 196 17.15 27.68 -30.66
C GLY A 196 18.35 26.72 -30.71
N LEU A 197 18.04 25.42 -30.60
CA LEU A 197 19.03 24.35 -30.69
C LEU A 197 18.86 23.55 -31.98
N THR A 198 19.98 23.29 -32.65
CA THR A 198 20.01 22.37 -33.78
C THR A 198 20.00 20.91 -33.31
N THR A 199 19.57 20.00 -34.17
CA THR A 199 19.61 18.55 -33.87
C THR A 199 21.02 18.05 -33.50
N PRO A 200 22.10 18.47 -34.19
CA PRO A 200 23.48 18.15 -33.78
C PRO A 200 23.83 18.60 -32.36
N MET A 201 23.46 19.84 -31.98
CA MET A 201 23.70 20.36 -30.62
C MET A 201 23.04 19.49 -29.55
N MET A 202 21.76 19.13 -29.75
CA MET A 202 21.03 18.28 -28.81
C MET A 202 21.63 16.88 -28.72
N HIS A 203 21.97 16.27 -29.87
CA HIS A 203 22.55 14.94 -29.91
C HIS A 203 23.88 14.89 -29.15
N GLU A 204 24.76 15.87 -29.37
CA GLU A 204 26.04 15.94 -28.68
C GLU A 204 25.88 16.22 -27.17
N ALA A 205 24.98 17.15 -26.80
CA ALA A 205 24.68 17.46 -25.41
C ALA A 205 24.19 16.23 -24.63
N ILE A 206 23.24 15.48 -25.17
CA ILE A 206 22.70 14.27 -24.53
C ILE A 206 23.76 13.16 -24.45
N THR A 207 24.57 12.99 -25.50
CA THR A 207 25.64 11.98 -25.53
C THR A 207 26.68 12.24 -24.45
N ARG A 208 27.20 13.47 -24.37
CA ARG A 208 28.18 13.88 -23.35
C ARG A 208 27.59 13.83 -21.95
N ALA A 209 26.33 14.28 -21.79
CA ALA A 209 25.64 14.22 -20.52
C ALA A 209 25.47 12.77 -20.03
N THR A 210 25.18 11.83 -20.92
CA THR A 210 25.06 10.41 -20.58
C THR A 210 26.39 9.88 -20.05
N ALA A 211 27.51 10.17 -20.74
CA ALA A 211 28.84 9.77 -20.27
C ALA A 211 29.19 10.39 -18.91
N ALA A 212 28.90 11.67 -18.70
CA ALA A 212 29.11 12.36 -17.43
C ALA A 212 28.24 11.79 -16.30
N ARG A 213 26.97 11.51 -16.58
CA ARG A 213 26.03 10.91 -15.63
C ARG A 213 26.51 9.52 -15.18
N MET A 214 27.06 8.70 -16.07
CA MET A 214 27.63 7.40 -15.71
C MET A 214 28.83 7.53 -14.75
N LYS A 215 29.70 8.53 -14.94
CA LYS A 215 30.80 8.82 -13.99
C LYS A 215 30.27 9.18 -12.60
N ILE A 216 29.21 10.00 -12.54
CA ILE A 216 28.58 10.40 -11.27
C ILE A 216 27.91 9.19 -10.59
N LEU A 217 27.16 8.38 -11.35
CA LEU A 217 26.54 7.16 -10.86
C LEU A 217 27.58 6.19 -10.27
N ALA A 218 28.74 6.05 -10.91
CA ALA A 218 29.81 5.21 -10.39
C ALA A 218 30.33 5.70 -9.02
N ASN A 219 30.53 7.02 -8.85
CA ASN A 219 30.91 7.61 -7.57
C ASN A 219 29.84 7.40 -6.49
N MET A 220 28.57 7.63 -6.83
CA MET A 220 27.44 7.43 -5.91
C MET A 220 27.31 5.95 -5.48
N LYS A 221 27.46 5.02 -6.43
CA LYS A 221 27.40 3.57 -6.19
C LYS A 221 28.53 3.08 -5.29
N ALA A 222 29.68 3.75 -5.31
CA ALA A 222 30.79 3.46 -4.39
C ALA A 222 30.45 3.85 -2.93
N ALA A 223 29.60 4.86 -2.71
CA ALA A 223 29.11 5.23 -1.38
C ALA A 223 27.99 4.30 -0.89
N ILE A 224 27.02 3.99 -1.75
CA ILE A 224 25.95 3.03 -1.45
C ILE A 224 25.46 2.35 -2.74
N ALA A 225 25.68 1.03 -2.83
CA ALA A 225 25.36 0.28 -4.04
C ALA A 225 23.88 -0.14 -4.13
N THR A 226 23.25 -0.43 -2.99
CA THR A 226 21.85 -0.88 -2.88
C THR A 226 21.17 -0.19 -1.71
N PRO A 227 19.84 0.03 -1.76
CA PRO A 227 19.10 0.53 -0.60
C PRO A 227 19.35 -0.33 0.64
N ARG A 228 19.32 0.28 1.82
CA ARG A 228 19.39 -0.49 3.07
C ARG A 228 18.20 -1.43 3.19
N VAL A 229 18.43 -2.64 3.72
CA VAL A 229 17.40 -3.69 3.85
C VAL A 229 16.28 -3.27 4.81
N SER A 230 16.62 -2.52 5.85
CA SER A 230 15.67 -2.06 6.86
C SER A 230 15.67 -0.55 6.96
N VAL A 231 14.48 0.03 7.13
CA VAL A 231 14.34 1.45 7.50
C VAL A 231 14.92 1.72 8.89
N SER A 232 15.34 2.97 9.12
CA SER A 232 15.93 3.43 10.38
C SER A 232 15.14 2.99 11.63
N GLN A 233 15.85 2.79 12.74
CA GLN A 233 15.24 2.49 14.05
C GLN A 233 14.37 3.64 14.57
N PHE A 234 14.65 4.88 14.13
CA PHE A 234 13.88 6.06 14.49
C PHE A 234 12.69 6.30 13.57
N ALA A 235 12.65 5.61 12.43
CA ALA A 235 11.53 5.68 11.51
C ALA A 235 10.34 4.89 12.05
N PRO A 236 9.10 5.40 11.86
CA PRO A 236 7.92 4.65 12.22
C PRO A 236 7.89 3.31 11.48
N LYS A 237 7.44 2.25 12.15
CA LYS A 237 7.09 0.99 11.50
C LYS A 237 5.63 1.10 11.07
N VAL A 238 5.38 0.79 9.80
CA VAL A 238 4.03 0.85 9.22
C VAL A 238 3.64 -0.55 8.78
N VAL A 239 2.44 -0.97 9.19
CA VAL A 239 1.79 -2.21 8.75
C VAL A 239 0.47 -1.81 8.10
N VAL A 240 0.25 -2.31 6.89
CA VAL A 240 -1.01 -2.13 6.17
C VAL A 240 -1.74 -3.46 6.12
N ILE A 241 -2.98 -3.47 6.58
CA ILE A 241 -3.88 -4.61 6.55
C ILE A 241 -5.04 -4.23 5.63
N THR A 242 -5.60 -5.21 4.91
CA THR A 242 -6.80 -5.02 4.10
C THR A 242 -7.91 -5.94 4.63
N PRO A 243 -8.69 -5.48 5.62
CA PRO A 243 -9.84 -6.21 6.10
C PRO A 243 -10.97 -6.29 5.06
N PRO A 244 -11.90 -7.25 5.20
CA PRO A 244 -13.15 -7.25 4.46
C PRO A 244 -13.96 -5.94 4.69
N PRO A 245 -14.57 -5.34 3.64
CA PRO A 245 -15.28 -4.06 3.77
C PRO A 245 -16.41 -4.05 4.80
N ASP A 246 -17.09 -5.17 4.98
CA ASP A 246 -18.16 -5.38 5.96
C ASP A 246 -17.67 -5.34 7.42
N LYS A 247 -16.38 -5.57 7.66
CA LYS A 247 -15.76 -5.58 9.00
C LYS A 247 -15.14 -4.26 9.43
N ILE A 248 -15.02 -3.29 8.53
CA ILE A 248 -14.46 -1.97 8.85
C ILE A 248 -15.27 -1.27 9.96
N GLY A 249 -16.60 -1.42 9.93
CA GLY A 249 -17.48 -0.86 10.96
C GLY A 249 -17.21 -1.41 12.37
N GLU A 250 -16.79 -2.67 12.49
CA GLU A 250 -16.45 -3.31 13.78
C GLU A 250 -15.13 -2.76 14.35
N ILE A 251 -14.15 -2.48 13.47
CA ILE A 251 -12.84 -1.90 13.83
C ILE A 251 -13.01 -0.46 14.35
N ILE A 252 -13.82 0.35 13.65
CA ILE A 252 -14.08 1.75 14.05
C ILE A 252 -14.95 1.78 15.33
N GLY A 253 -16.00 0.96 15.35
CA GLY A 253 -17.00 0.93 16.42
C GLY A 253 -17.88 2.18 16.45
N PRO A 254 -18.91 2.21 17.33
CA PRO A 254 -19.84 3.34 17.42
C PRO A 254 -19.09 4.63 17.79
N GLY A 255 -19.14 5.62 16.90
CA GLY A 255 -18.48 6.92 17.08
C GLY A 255 -16.94 6.87 17.12
N GLY A 256 -16.33 5.82 16.58
CA GLY A 256 -14.86 5.64 16.63
C GLY A 256 -14.33 5.20 17.99
N LYS A 257 -15.18 4.69 18.89
CA LYS A 257 -14.78 4.30 20.25
C LYS A 257 -13.76 3.16 20.24
N ASN A 258 -13.92 2.16 19.37
CA ASN A 258 -13.04 0.99 19.35
C ASN A 258 -11.65 1.36 18.83
N ILE A 259 -11.58 2.08 17.71
CA ILE A 259 -10.29 2.52 17.14
C ILE A 259 -9.54 3.46 18.10
N ARG A 260 -10.25 4.38 18.79
CA ARG A 260 -9.63 5.24 19.81
C ARG A 260 -9.11 4.45 21.02
N ALA A 261 -9.82 3.41 21.44
CA ALA A 261 -9.37 2.52 22.52
C ALA A 261 -8.12 1.72 22.10
N LEU A 262 -8.07 1.21 20.86
CA LEU A 262 -6.90 0.51 20.31
C LEU A 262 -5.69 1.43 20.22
N ILE A 263 -5.87 2.65 19.69
CA ILE A 263 -4.83 3.69 19.63
C ILE A 263 -4.28 3.98 21.04
N ALA A 264 -5.16 4.19 22.03
CA ALA A 264 -4.77 4.48 23.40
C ALA A 264 -4.06 3.31 24.09
N GLN A 265 -4.48 2.06 23.83
CA GLN A 265 -3.90 0.87 24.44
C GLN A 265 -2.53 0.53 23.86
N THR A 266 -2.36 0.70 22.54
CA THR A 266 -1.14 0.30 21.83
C THR A 266 -0.17 1.46 21.63
N ASN A 267 -0.60 2.71 21.87
CA ASN A 267 0.18 3.91 21.59
C ASN A 267 0.67 3.94 20.12
N THR A 268 -0.22 3.58 19.20
CA THR A 268 -0.01 3.59 17.74
C THR A 268 -1.01 4.51 17.06
N ASP A 269 -0.70 4.98 15.86
CA ASP A 269 -1.63 5.70 14.99
C ASP A 269 -2.27 4.71 14.01
N ILE A 270 -3.59 4.63 14.02
CA ILE A 270 -4.38 3.72 13.20
C ILE A 270 -5.31 4.55 12.33
N ASN A 271 -5.11 4.48 11.02
CA ASN A 271 -5.91 5.18 10.03
C ASN A 271 -6.62 4.18 9.11
N VAL A 272 -7.88 4.46 8.79
CA VAL A 272 -8.71 3.66 7.88
C VAL A 272 -8.93 4.49 6.62
N GLY A 273 -8.38 4.04 5.50
CA GLY A 273 -8.58 4.68 4.20
C GLY A 273 -9.95 4.36 3.62
N ASP A 274 -10.42 5.24 2.72
CA ASP A 274 -11.70 5.09 2.01
C ASP A 274 -11.74 3.85 1.10
N ASP A 275 -10.57 3.34 0.73
CA ASP A 275 -10.40 2.10 -0.03
C ASP A 275 -10.44 0.83 0.86
N GLY A 276 -10.70 1.00 2.15
CA GLY A 276 -10.77 -0.08 3.13
C GLY A 276 -9.43 -0.59 3.64
N ARG A 277 -8.30 0.06 3.30
CA ARG A 277 -7.00 -0.27 3.88
C ARG A 277 -6.88 0.33 5.28
N VAL A 278 -6.46 -0.50 6.25
CA VAL A 278 -6.15 -0.06 7.61
C VAL A 278 -4.64 0.04 7.75
N THR A 279 -4.15 1.24 8.01
CA THR A 279 -2.75 1.54 8.21
C THR A 279 -2.47 1.73 9.69
N ILE A 280 -1.53 0.95 10.22
CA ILE A 280 -1.09 1.02 11.62
C ILE A 280 0.34 1.50 11.61
N SER A 281 0.64 2.56 12.36
CA SER A 281 1.98 3.14 12.43
C SER A 281 2.41 3.46 13.85
N GLY A 282 3.69 3.30 14.13
CA GLY A 282 4.26 3.57 15.46
C GLY A 282 5.77 3.44 15.50
N ILE A 283 6.42 4.00 16.51
CA ILE A 283 7.88 3.92 16.67
C ILE A 283 8.30 2.51 17.12
N ASP A 284 7.55 1.94 18.08
CA ASP A 284 7.83 0.61 18.61
C ASP A 284 7.19 -0.47 17.76
N LYS A 285 8.03 -1.37 17.24
CA LYS A 285 7.61 -2.52 16.43
C LYS A 285 6.67 -3.45 17.21
N ALA A 286 6.91 -3.66 18.51
CA ALA A 286 6.11 -4.57 19.32
C ALA A 286 4.66 -4.08 19.44
N ASN A 287 4.49 -2.76 19.61
CA ASN A 287 3.17 -2.14 19.72
C ASN A 287 2.40 -2.19 18.39
N VAL A 288 3.09 -1.94 17.27
CA VAL A 288 2.48 -2.04 15.94
C VAL A 288 2.03 -3.47 15.64
N GLU A 289 2.84 -4.47 15.98
CA GLU A 289 2.46 -5.89 15.83
C GLU A 289 1.31 -6.29 16.75
N MET A 290 1.25 -5.74 17.96
CA MET A 290 0.14 -5.96 18.89
C MET A 290 -1.17 -5.37 18.33
N ALA A 291 -1.13 -4.14 17.82
CA ALA A 291 -2.29 -3.50 17.17
C ALA A 291 -2.74 -4.29 15.94
N ALA A 292 -1.80 -4.75 15.10
CA ALA A 292 -2.09 -5.57 13.93
C ALA A 292 -2.81 -6.86 14.32
N LYS A 293 -2.30 -7.60 15.32
CA LYS A 293 -2.93 -8.83 15.83
C LYS A 293 -4.31 -8.58 16.41
N MET A 294 -4.52 -7.46 17.11
CA MET A 294 -5.84 -7.11 17.64
C MET A 294 -6.84 -6.88 16.52
N ILE A 295 -6.47 -6.13 15.49
CA ILE A 295 -7.33 -5.87 14.32
C ILE A 295 -7.58 -7.16 13.55
N GLU A 296 -6.56 -7.97 13.30
CA GLU A 296 -6.71 -9.28 12.66
C GLU A 296 -7.70 -10.16 13.43
N ASN A 297 -7.57 -10.25 14.75
CA ASN A 297 -8.49 -11.03 15.58
C ASN A 297 -9.94 -10.53 15.52
N MET A 298 -10.16 -9.21 15.46
CA MET A 298 -11.51 -8.63 15.31
C MET A 298 -12.12 -8.96 13.94
N THR A 299 -11.31 -8.87 12.89
CA THR A 299 -11.73 -9.07 11.50
C THR A 299 -11.74 -10.54 11.07
N ARG A 300 -11.18 -11.44 11.88
CA ARG A 300 -11.06 -12.86 11.53
C ARG A 300 -12.44 -13.48 11.40
N GLU A 301 -12.70 -14.02 10.23
CA GLU A 301 -13.83 -14.89 10.00
C GLU A 301 -13.47 -16.29 10.43
N ILE A 302 -14.32 -16.85 11.28
CA ILE A 302 -14.22 -18.23 11.69
C ILE A 302 -14.64 -19.07 10.49
N GLN A 303 -13.77 -19.97 10.01
CA GLN A 303 -14.13 -20.90 8.95
C GLN A 303 -14.60 -22.23 9.53
N ALA A 304 -15.56 -22.88 8.87
CA ALA A 304 -15.97 -24.23 9.23
C ALA A 304 -14.77 -25.18 9.14
N GLY A 305 -14.47 -25.89 10.24
CA GLY A 305 -13.35 -26.82 10.37
C GLY A 305 -12.20 -26.34 11.26
N GLU A 306 -12.11 -25.05 11.59
CA GLU A 306 -11.06 -24.52 12.48
C GLU A 306 -11.27 -24.95 13.94
N ILE A 307 -10.17 -25.17 14.66
CA ILE A 307 -10.15 -25.54 16.08
C ILE A 307 -9.66 -24.35 16.90
N PHE A 308 -10.43 -23.94 17.90
CA PHE A 308 -10.14 -22.82 18.81
C PHE A 308 -10.06 -23.30 20.25
N GLU A 309 -9.23 -22.65 21.06
CA GLU A 309 -9.36 -22.68 22.53
C GLU A 309 -10.20 -21.49 22.95
N GLY A 310 -11.42 -21.76 23.41
CA GLY A 310 -12.37 -20.73 23.83
C GLY A 310 -12.78 -20.85 25.29
N GLU A 311 -13.22 -19.76 25.88
CA GLU A 311 -13.69 -19.70 27.27
C GLU A 311 -15.22 -19.81 27.34
N VAL A 312 -15.74 -20.64 28.26
CA VAL A 312 -17.18 -20.80 28.45
C VAL A 312 -17.76 -19.55 29.14
N LYS A 313 -18.53 -18.72 28.41
CA LYS A 313 -19.18 -17.52 28.96
C LYS A 313 -20.47 -17.84 29.71
N ARG A 314 -21.28 -18.74 29.17
CA ARG A 314 -22.61 -19.05 29.68
C ARG A 314 -23.02 -20.47 29.36
N ILE A 315 -23.70 -21.12 30.29
CA ILE A 315 -24.28 -22.44 30.13
C ILE A 315 -25.80 -22.30 30.08
N ALA A 316 -26.44 -23.00 29.15
CA ALA A 316 -27.88 -23.10 29.00
C ALA A 316 -28.31 -24.58 29.00
N PRO A 317 -29.57 -24.91 29.25
CA PRO A 317 -30.02 -26.31 29.35
C PRO A 317 -29.76 -27.16 28.10
N PHE A 318 -29.58 -26.53 26.94
CA PHE A 318 -29.36 -27.17 25.65
C PHE A 318 -27.92 -27.06 25.13
N GLY A 319 -27.00 -26.44 25.88
CA GLY A 319 -25.60 -26.33 25.47
C GLY A 319 -24.80 -25.26 26.21
N ALA A 320 -23.54 -25.06 25.82
CA ALA A 320 -22.68 -24.01 26.35
C ALA A 320 -22.29 -23.02 25.26
N PHE A 321 -22.26 -21.74 25.62
CA PHE A 321 -21.75 -20.65 24.80
C PHE A 321 -20.27 -20.47 25.11
N VAL A 322 -19.44 -20.70 24.10
CA VAL A 322 -17.98 -20.61 24.18
C VAL A 322 -17.53 -19.43 23.32
N GLU A 323 -16.76 -18.51 23.91
CA GLU A 323 -16.15 -17.40 23.18
C GLU A 323 -14.90 -17.92 22.46
N CYS A 324 -14.96 -18.04 21.13
CA CYS A 324 -13.82 -18.49 20.31
C CYS A 324 -12.87 -17.34 19.98
N ILE A 325 -13.43 -16.16 19.74
CA ILE A 325 -12.74 -14.91 19.39
C ILE A 325 -13.44 -13.80 20.19
N PRO A 326 -12.72 -12.76 20.66
CA PRO A 326 -13.33 -11.66 21.41
C PRO A 326 -14.60 -11.12 20.73
N GLY A 327 -15.75 -11.28 21.38
CA GLY A 327 -17.05 -10.82 20.88
C GLY A 327 -17.80 -11.76 19.92
N LYS A 328 -17.26 -12.95 19.59
CA LYS A 328 -17.95 -13.99 18.81
C LYS A 328 -18.13 -15.26 19.63
N ASP A 329 -19.37 -15.49 20.05
CA ASP A 329 -19.78 -16.69 20.78
C ASP A 329 -20.26 -17.78 19.82
N GLY A 330 -19.84 -19.02 20.05
CA GLY A 330 -20.42 -20.20 19.40
C GLY A 330 -21.12 -21.11 20.39
N LEU A 331 -22.14 -21.82 19.91
CA LEU A 331 -22.93 -22.76 20.71
C LEU A 331 -22.38 -24.17 20.54
N VAL A 332 -21.97 -24.78 21.65
CA VAL A 332 -21.76 -26.23 21.73
C VAL A 332 -23.07 -26.87 22.20
N HIS A 333 -23.77 -27.54 21.31
CA HIS A 333 -24.98 -28.27 21.66
C HIS A 333 -24.64 -29.49 22.54
N VAL A 334 -25.52 -29.86 23.48
CA VAL A 334 -25.32 -31.00 24.41
C VAL A 334 -24.93 -32.31 23.72
N SER A 335 -25.41 -32.55 22.49
CA SER A 335 -25.06 -33.74 21.70
C SER A 335 -23.64 -33.73 21.12
N LYS A 336 -22.93 -32.61 21.21
CA LYS A 336 -21.59 -32.37 20.67
C LYS A 336 -20.57 -32.01 21.76
N MET A 337 -20.94 -32.19 23.05
CA MET A 337 -20.08 -31.92 24.20
C MET A 337 -19.20 -33.10 24.64
N GLY A 338 -19.53 -34.35 24.25
CA GLY A 338 -18.77 -35.53 24.68
C GLY A 338 -19.17 -36.83 23.96
N ARG A 339 -18.53 -37.95 24.35
CA ARG A 339 -18.75 -39.30 23.79
C ARG A 339 -20.01 -40.01 24.31
N GLY A 340 -20.76 -39.39 25.23
CA GLY A 340 -21.95 -39.97 25.87
C GLY A 340 -23.14 -39.01 25.89
N PHE A 341 -24.30 -39.49 26.33
CA PHE A 341 -25.50 -38.68 26.47
C PHE A 341 -25.33 -37.74 27.68
N VAL A 342 -25.08 -36.46 27.41
CA VAL A 342 -24.97 -35.43 28.44
C VAL A 342 -26.38 -35.00 28.84
N LYS A 343 -26.78 -35.32 30.09
CA LYS A 343 -28.09 -34.93 30.64
C LYS A 343 -28.13 -33.46 31.04
N ASP A 344 -27.03 -32.95 31.60
CA ASP A 344 -26.90 -31.55 31.97
C ASP A 344 -25.52 -31.02 31.51
N PRO A 345 -25.47 -30.00 30.64
CA PRO A 345 -24.21 -29.39 30.21
C PRO A 345 -23.40 -28.78 31.38
N ALA A 346 -24.03 -28.46 32.51
CA ALA A 346 -23.35 -27.95 33.70
C ALA A 346 -22.47 -29.00 34.40
N GLU A 347 -22.66 -30.29 34.12
CA GLU A 347 -21.82 -31.38 34.67
C GLU A 347 -20.49 -31.55 33.90
N VAL A 348 -20.44 -31.07 32.65
CA VAL A 348 -19.28 -31.28 31.75
C VAL A 348 -18.38 -30.06 31.69
N VAL A 349 -18.95 -28.86 31.77
CA VAL A 349 -18.20 -27.61 31.68
C VAL A 349 -18.64 -26.61 32.73
N SER A 350 -17.69 -25.82 33.22
CA SER A 350 -17.94 -24.69 34.12
C SER A 350 -17.79 -23.35 33.40
N VAL A 351 -18.53 -22.33 33.86
CA VAL A 351 -18.34 -20.95 33.39
C VAL A 351 -16.91 -20.51 33.70
N GLY A 352 -16.20 -19.97 32.71
CA GLY A 352 -14.79 -19.60 32.79
C GLY A 352 -13.79 -20.70 32.41
N GLN A 353 -14.25 -21.91 32.09
CA GLN A 353 -13.36 -23.00 31.68
C GLN A 353 -12.89 -22.81 30.23
N LYS A 354 -11.59 -23.01 29.98
CA LYS A 354 -11.02 -23.07 28.62
C LYS A 354 -11.21 -24.46 28.02
N VAL A 355 -11.81 -24.52 26.83
CA VAL A 355 -12.14 -25.77 26.13
C VAL A 355 -11.74 -25.69 24.67
N LYS A 356 -11.24 -26.81 24.11
CA LYS A 356 -10.95 -26.92 22.67
C LYS A 356 -12.23 -27.23 21.90
N VAL A 357 -12.58 -26.37 20.96
CA VAL A 357 -13.81 -26.44 20.18
C VAL A 357 -13.50 -26.34 18.68
N LYS A 358 -14.08 -27.24 17.88
CA LYS A 358 -14.03 -27.20 16.41
C LYS A 358 -15.31 -26.59 15.86
N VAL A 359 -15.19 -25.72 14.87
CA VAL A 359 -16.34 -25.13 14.21
C VAL A 359 -16.88 -26.11 13.19
N MET A 360 -18.15 -26.47 13.29
CA MET A 360 -18.79 -27.43 12.40
C MET A 360 -19.46 -26.72 11.23
N GLU A 361 -20.29 -25.73 11.53
CA GLU A 361 -21.10 -25.04 10.55
C GLU A 361 -21.46 -23.65 11.08
N ILE A 362 -21.62 -22.71 10.14
CA ILE A 362 -22.17 -21.39 10.42
C ILE A 362 -23.54 -21.35 9.75
N ASP A 363 -24.59 -21.25 10.58
CA ASP A 363 -25.97 -21.17 10.11
C ASP A 363 -26.22 -19.87 9.32
N ASN A 364 -27.28 -19.82 8.51
CA ASN A 364 -27.67 -18.67 7.68
C ASN A 364 -27.95 -17.39 8.49
N MET A 365 -28.14 -17.51 9.81
CA MET A 365 -28.25 -16.39 10.76
C MET A 365 -26.91 -15.95 11.37
N GLY A 366 -25.77 -16.49 10.92
CA GLY A 366 -24.44 -16.18 11.44
C GLY A 366 -24.10 -16.85 12.78
N ARG A 367 -24.90 -17.84 13.21
CA ARG A 367 -24.67 -18.58 14.47
C ARG A 367 -23.66 -19.69 14.26
N ILE A 368 -22.64 -19.73 15.11
CA ILE A 368 -21.52 -20.66 14.99
C ILE A 368 -21.83 -21.92 15.81
N ASN A 369 -21.96 -23.06 15.13
CA ASN A 369 -22.13 -24.35 15.77
C ASN A 369 -20.78 -24.99 16.04
N LEU A 370 -20.50 -25.25 17.31
CA LEU A 370 -19.23 -25.76 17.79
C LEU A 370 -19.36 -27.20 18.28
N GLN A 371 -18.26 -27.96 18.20
CA GLN A 371 -18.12 -29.29 18.77
C GLN A 371 -16.90 -29.34 19.68
N MET A 372 -17.06 -29.90 20.89
CA MET A 372 -15.94 -30.07 21.81
C MET A 372 -15.04 -31.23 21.38
N PHE A 373 -13.73 -30.98 21.40
CA PHE A 373 -12.71 -32.02 21.31
C PHE A 373 -12.25 -32.36 22.73
N GLY A 374 -12.30 -33.65 23.10
CA GLY A 374 -11.68 -34.12 24.33
C GLY A 374 -10.15 -34.01 24.26
N GLU A 375 -9.49 -33.99 25.42
CA GLU A 375 -8.01 -33.87 25.55
C GLU A 375 -7.21 -34.90 24.72
N ASP A 376 -7.83 -35.98 24.26
CA ASP A 376 -7.22 -37.06 23.47
C ASP A 376 -7.21 -36.86 21.93
N GLY A 377 -7.66 -35.71 21.41
CA GLY A 377 -7.52 -35.39 19.97
C GLY A 377 -8.32 -36.28 18.98
N LYS A 378 -9.32 -37.04 19.44
CA LYS A 378 -10.14 -37.90 18.58
C LYS A 378 -11.59 -37.43 18.51
N GLU A 379 -12.11 -37.34 17.28
CA GLU A 379 -13.51 -37.00 16.98
C GLU A 379 -14.51 -37.87 17.76
N PRO A 380 -15.60 -37.29 18.30
CA PRO A 380 -16.74 -38.06 18.77
C PRO A 380 -17.41 -38.75 17.58
N GLN A 381 -17.34 -40.08 17.51
CA GLN A 381 -18.13 -40.85 16.56
C GLN A 381 -19.62 -40.63 16.85
N ALA A 382 -20.38 -40.27 15.82
CA ALA A 382 -21.83 -40.20 15.90
C ALA A 382 -22.38 -41.57 16.32
N GLY A 383 -23.08 -41.63 17.46
CA GLY A 383 -23.81 -42.83 17.87
C GLY A 383 -24.79 -43.22 16.77
N ALA A 384 -24.66 -44.44 16.27
CA ALA A 384 -25.54 -44.99 15.25
C ALA A 384 -27.01 -44.93 15.71
N THR A 385 -27.87 -44.28 14.93
CA THR A 385 -29.31 -44.35 15.08
C THR A 385 -29.75 -45.82 14.95
N PRO A 386 -30.53 -46.39 15.90
CA PRO A 386 -31.07 -47.74 15.72
C PRO A 386 -32.03 -47.76 14.53
N PRO A 387 -32.06 -48.82 13.70
CA PRO A 387 -33.03 -48.93 12.61
C PRO A 387 -34.47 -49.03 13.16
N PRO A 388 -35.48 -48.52 12.43
CA PRO A 388 -36.86 -48.56 12.90
C PRO A 388 -37.41 -49.99 13.00
N PRO A 389 -38.42 -50.24 13.87
CA PRO A 389 -38.99 -51.57 14.04
C PRO A 389 -39.65 -52.09 12.76
N ARG A 390 -39.31 -53.32 12.40
CA ARG A 390 -39.87 -54.05 11.26
C ARG A 390 -41.30 -54.49 11.61
N TYR A 391 -42.31 -53.84 11.06
CA TYR A 391 -43.70 -54.28 11.21
C TYR A 391 -43.93 -55.61 10.46
N GLU A 392 -44.35 -56.64 11.19
CA GLU A 392 -44.80 -57.92 10.64
C GLU A 392 -46.07 -57.73 9.79
N GLN A 393 -46.03 -58.26 8.57
CA GLN A 393 -47.17 -58.29 7.66
C GLN A 393 -48.26 -59.23 8.19
N ARG A 394 -49.46 -58.70 8.44
CA ARG A 394 -50.69 -59.51 8.56
C ARG A 394 -51.59 -59.34 7.33
N PRO A 395 -52.32 -60.40 6.91
CA PRO A 395 -52.92 -60.49 5.58
C PRO A 395 -54.28 -59.79 5.49
N ARG A 396 -54.60 -59.28 4.29
CA ARG A 396 -55.87 -58.62 3.95
C ARG A 396 -57.04 -59.62 3.86
N PRO A 397 -58.26 -59.28 4.33
CA PRO A 397 -59.49 -59.92 3.88
C PRO A 397 -60.10 -59.17 2.68
N SER A 398 -60.55 -59.96 1.71
CA SER A 398 -61.26 -59.59 0.48
C SER A 398 -62.74 -59.28 0.75
N TYR A 399 -63.30 -58.24 0.11
CA TYR A 399 -64.73 -58.18 -0.19
C TYR A 399 -64.99 -57.60 -1.58
N SER A 400 -65.73 -58.37 -2.37
CA SER A 400 -66.22 -58.11 -3.72
C SER A 400 -67.72 -57.77 -3.71
N ASN A 401 -68.16 -57.07 -4.76
CA ASN A 401 -69.55 -56.79 -5.26
C ASN A 401 -70.33 -55.66 -4.56
N ARG A 402 -70.48 -54.47 -5.20
CA ARG A 402 -71.48 -54.00 -6.22
C ARG A 402 -72.86 -53.66 -5.61
N PRO A 403 -73.78 -52.91 -6.27
CA PRO A 403 -73.68 -51.76 -7.21
C PRO A 403 -74.68 -50.61 -6.88
N GLY A 404 -74.50 -49.41 -7.44
CA GLY A 404 -75.58 -48.40 -7.46
C GLY A 404 -75.15 -46.98 -7.83
N GLY A 405 -75.52 -46.49 -9.02
CA GLY A 405 -75.54 -45.05 -9.35
C GLY A 405 -76.73 -44.32 -8.69
N PRO A 406 -77.10 -43.07 -9.07
CA PRO A 406 -76.78 -42.39 -10.33
C PRO A 406 -76.44 -40.88 -10.27
N ALA A 407 -76.11 -40.35 -11.46
CA ALA A 407 -76.50 -39.05 -12.03
C ALA A 407 -75.73 -37.74 -11.71
N ARG A 408 -75.20 -37.19 -12.82
CA ARG A 408 -75.27 -35.81 -13.34
C ARG A 408 -74.45 -34.68 -12.70
N GLY A 409 -73.59 -34.09 -13.55
CA GLY A 409 -73.61 -32.63 -13.76
C GLY A 409 -72.27 -32.00 -14.17
N GLY A 410 -72.16 -31.56 -15.44
CA GLY A 410 -71.33 -30.39 -15.81
C GLY A 410 -70.01 -30.62 -16.57
N ARG A 411 -70.09 -30.77 -17.89
CA ARG A 411 -69.07 -30.32 -18.88
C ARG A 411 -69.24 -28.79 -19.13
N PRO A 412 -68.40 -28.06 -19.89
CA PRO A 412 -67.29 -28.48 -20.76
C PRO A 412 -65.98 -27.63 -20.71
N GLN A 413 -64.96 -28.19 -21.36
CA GLN A 413 -63.78 -27.53 -21.96
C GLN A 413 -64.14 -26.33 -22.84
N TYR A 414 -63.25 -25.33 -22.95
CA TYR A 414 -62.88 -24.75 -24.25
C TYR A 414 -61.47 -24.11 -24.24
N ASN A 415 -60.99 -23.94 -25.46
CA ASN A 415 -59.62 -23.94 -25.95
C ASN A 415 -58.73 -22.72 -25.67
N ARG A 416 -57.43 -23.02 -25.77
CA ARG A 416 -56.35 -22.17 -26.28
C ARG A 416 -56.70 -21.52 -27.62
N SER A 417 -56.57 -20.20 -27.69
CA SER A 417 -56.13 -19.49 -28.89
C SER A 417 -55.48 -18.15 -28.52
N ASP A 418 -54.50 -17.79 -29.33
CA ASP A 418 -53.82 -16.50 -29.47
C ASP A 418 -52.64 -16.19 -28.53
N ARG A 419 -51.39 -16.40 -28.98
CA ARG A 419 -50.59 -15.59 -29.94
C ARG A 419 -50.04 -14.31 -29.30
N ASN A 420 -48.75 -14.31 -28.95
CA ASN A 420 -47.69 -13.79 -29.82
C ASN A 420 -46.37 -13.60 -29.06
N ASN A 421 -45.37 -14.35 -29.48
CA ASN A 421 -44.08 -13.85 -29.99
C ASN A 421 -43.33 -12.75 -29.19
N ARG A 422 -42.25 -13.13 -28.49
CA ARG A 422 -41.00 -12.33 -28.38
C ARG A 422 -39.79 -13.15 -27.88
N PRO A 423 -38.55 -12.88 -28.34
CA PRO A 423 -37.36 -13.73 -28.18
C PRO A 423 -36.50 -13.39 -26.93
N PRO A 424 -35.44 -14.17 -26.63
CA PRO A 424 -34.68 -14.05 -25.39
C PRO A 424 -33.71 -12.86 -25.39
N MET A 425 -33.66 -12.13 -24.28
CA MET A 425 -32.64 -11.10 -24.00
C MET A 425 -31.30 -11.77 -23.69
N GLY A 426 -30.38 -11.73 -24.65
CA GLY A 426 -28.96 -11.97 -24.45
C GLY A 426 -28.24 -10.65 -24.17
N ASN A 427 -27.51 -10.60 -23.07
CA ASN A 427 -26.51 -9.57 -22.77
C ASN A 427 -25.39 -9.63 -23.81
N ASN A 428 -25.13 -8.51 -24.48
CA ASN A 428 -23.84 -8.15 -25.07
C ASN A 428 -23.87 -6.66 -25.40
N ARG A 429 -23.29 -5.84 -24.51
CA ARG A 429 -22.98 -4.42 -24.76
C ARG A 429 -21.70 -4.07 -24.01
N GLU A 430 -20.56 -4.49 -24.55
CA GLU A 430 -19.26 -3.92 -24.22
C GLU A 430 -18.37 -3.61 -25.45
N ASP A 431 -18.77 -3.93 -26.68
CA ASP A 431 -17.86 -3.84 -27.84
C ASP A 431 -18.07 -2.67 -28.82
N ASP A 432 -19.04 -1.77 -28.61
CA ASP A 432 -19.33 -0.69 -29.58
C ASP A 432 -18.83 0.71 -29.18
N PHE A 433 -18.11 0.86 -28.07
CA PHE A 433 -17.56 2.17 -27.66
C PHE A 433 -16.14 2.44 -28.18
N LEU A 434 -15.46 1.43 -28.73
CA LEU A 434 -14.05 1.52 -29.17
C LEU A 434 -13.86 1.78 -30.67
N LYS A 435 -14.94 1.85 -31.47
CA LYS A 435 -14.84 2.06 -32.93
C LYS A 435 -15.11 3.48 -33.42
N GLU A 436 -15.56 4.39 -32.55
CA GLU A 436 -15.86 5.78 -32.93
C GLU A 436 -14.78 6.79 -32.47
N LEU A 437 -13.69 6.31 -31.84
CA LEU A 437 -12.58 7.13 -31.36
C LEU A 437 -11.31 7.05 -32.23
N MET A 438 -11.35 6.31 -33.34
CA MET A 438 -10.23 6.16 -34.29
C MET A 438 -10.65 6.33 -35.76
N SER A 439 -11.45 7.35 -36.07
CA SER A 439 -11.68 7.82 -37.43
C SER A 439 -11.35 9.30 -37.58
#